data_AF-A0A8X6HLR8-F1
#
_entry.id   AF-A0A8X6HLR8-F1
#
_cell.length_a   1.000
_cell.length_b   1.000
_cell.length_c   1.000
_cell.angle_alpha   90.00
_cell.angle_beta   90.00
_cell.angle_gamma   90.00
#
_symmetry.space_group_name_H-M   'P 1'
#
loop_
_entity.id
_entity.type
_entity.pdbx_description
1 polymer ?
#
loop_
_entity_poly.entity_id
_entity_poly.type
_entity_poly.pdbx_seq_one_letter_code
_entity_poly.pdbx_strand_id
1 'polypeptide(L)'
;MFNSLKSVRSSNTFFCKNDKLIIISGWNGAAYRFCSILPGKLKQFLQRSIVPTNHFQDSLPRLPVPELDKTCERYISALKPFISTDKLQKTQQIVEKFKCEEGRVLQQELKTSNARNKHTSYIT
;
A
#
# COMPACT_ATOMS: atom_id res chain seq x y z
N MET A 1 24.54 5.84 -29.82
CA MET A 1 24.43 7.30 -29.59
C MET A 1 24.77 7.56 -28.13
N PHE A 2 25.87 8.25 -27.84
CA PHE A 2 26.32 8.60 -26.48
C PHE A 2 25.68 9.93 -26.08
N ASN A 3 24.96 9.97 -24.97
CA ASN A 3 24.43 11.23 -24.44
C ASN A 3 25.50 11.88 -23.56
N SER A 4 26.12 12.94 -24.05
CA SER A 4 27.12 13.74 -23.34
C SER A 4 26.44 14.61 -22.28
N LEU A 5 26.73 14.39 -20.99
CA LEU A 5 26.35 15.34 -19.93
C LEU A 5 27.38 16.48 -19.91
N LYS A 6 26.94 17.71 -20.20
CA LYS A 6 27.82 18.89 -20.17
C LYS A 6 28.17 19.26 -18.72
N SER A 7 29.48 19.35 -18.46
CA SER A 7 30.10 19.75 -17.19
C SER A 7 29.89 21.25 -16.91
N VAL A 8 29.43 21.58 -15.71
CA VAL A 8 29.52 22.94 -15.16
C VAL A 8 30.76 22.99 -14.25
N ARG A 9 31.82 23.62 -14.76
CA ARG A 9 33.03 24.10 -14.05
C ARG A 9 33.81 23.06 -13.21
N SER A 10 34.53 22.20 -13.90
CA SER A 10 35.96 21.86 -13.68
C SER A 10 36.34 20.77 -14.70
N SER A 11 37.58 20.78 -15.19
CA SER A 11 38.06 20.18 -16.44
C SER A 11 38.09 18.65 -16.53
N ASN A 12 37.06 17.95 -16.04
CA ASN A 12 36.93 16.51 -16.16
C ASN A 12 35.69 16.16 -16.99
N THR A 13 35.91 15.41 -18.08
CA THR A 13 34.84 14.85 -18.91
C THR A 13 34.46 13.48 -18.35
N PHE A 14 33.19 13.31 -17.98
CA PHE A 14 32.67 12.10 -17.36
C PHE A 14 31.86 11.30 -18.39
N PHE A 15 32.17 10.02 -18.57
CA PHE A 15 31.38 9.12 -19.40
C PHE A 15 30.84 7.96 -18.54
N CYS A 16 29.54 7.70 -18.66
CA CYS A 16 28.88 6.58 -18.00
C CYS A 16 28.43 5.56 -19.05
N LYS A 17 28.83 4.30 -18.89
CA LYS A 17 28.33 3.18 -19.70
C LYS A 17 28.17 1.95 -18.81
N ASN A 18 26.98 1.34 -18.81
CA ASN A 18 26.62 0.17 -17.99
C ASN A 18 26.96 0.35 -16.50
N ASP A 19 26.44 1.43 -15.90
CA ASP A 19 26.56 1.78 -14.48
C ASP A 19 27.99 1.88 -13.93
N LYS A 20 28.97 2.07 -14.83
CA LYS A 20 30.36 2.39 -14.48
C LYS A 20 30.68 3.82 -14.93
N LEU A 21 31.00 4.67 -13.96
CA LEU A 21 31.55 6.00 -14.19
C LEU A 21 33.05 5.86 -14.50
N ILE A 22 33.45 6.25 -15.70
CA ILE A 22 34.86 6.27 -16.11
C ILE A 22 35.32 7.73 -16.12
N ILE A 23 36.34 8.03 -15.29
CA ILE A 23 36.99 9.34 -15.24
C ILE A 23 38.34 9.20 -15.95
N ILE A 24 38.54 9.93 -17.05
CA ILE A 24 39.80 9.96 -17.78
C ILE A 24 40.48 11.31 -17.51
N SER A 25 41.35 11.38 -16.51
CA SER A 25 42.22 12.54 -16.29
C SER A 25 43.57 12.31 -16.97
N GLY A 26 43.99 13.29 -17.79
CA GLY A 26 45.23 13.23 -18.57
C GLY A 26 46.50 13.11 -17.72
N TRP A 27 47.39 12.24 -18.23
CA TRP A 27 48.80 12.00 -17.95
C TRP A 27 49.49 12.80 -16.83
N ASN A 28 49.81 12.11 -15.73
CA ASN A 28 51.19 11.79 -15.32
C ASN A 28 51.15 10.91 -14.06
N GLY A 29 51.67 9.68 -14.16
CA GLY A 29 52.04 8.86 -12.99
C GLY A 29 50.90 8.12 -12.28
N ALA A 30 50.82 6.82 -12.55
CA ALA A 30 50.41 5.74 -11.66
C ALA A 30 49.47 6.08 -10.48
N ALA A 31 48.16 5.95 -10.70
CA ALA A 31 47.25 5.27 -9.78
C ALA A 31 45.90 5.10 -10.46
N TYR A 32 45.66 3.95 -11.09
CA TYR A 32 44.30 3.50 -11.32
C TYR A 32 43.71 3.22 -9.94
N ARG A 33 43.07 4.20 -9.30
CA ARG A 33 42.11 3.88 -8.24
C ARG A 33 40.95 3.22 -8.94
N PHE A 34 41.10 1.91 -9.14
CA PHE A 34 39.98 1.01 -9.20
C PHE A 34 39.17 1.35 -7.95
N CYS A 35 38.04 2.03 -8.13
CA CYS A 35 37.03 2.04 -7.09
C CYS A 35 36.60 0.58 -7.04
N SER A 36 37.29 -0.19 -6.19
CA SER A 36 36.83 -1.47 -5.74
C SER A 36 35.43 -1.17 -5.24
N ILE A 37 34.43 -1.66 -5.99
CA ILE A 37 33.12 -1.93 -5.43
C ILE A 37 33.45 -2.66 -4.14
N LEU A 38 33.29 -2.00 -2.99
CA LEU A 38 33.72 -2.55 -1.71
C LEU A 38 33.13 -3.96 -1.63
N PRO A 39 33.96 -5.02 -1.61
CA PRO A 39 33.47 -6.39 -1.50
C PRO A 39 33.00 -6.54 -0.06
N GLY A 40 31.78 -6.07 0.20
CA GLY A 40 31.27 -5.84 1.55
C GLY A 40 29.89 -5.19 1.58
N LYS A 41 29.48 -4.46 0.53
CA LYS A 41 28.14 -3.85 0.47
C LYS A 41 27.06 -4.74 -0.15
N LEU A 42 27.26 -6.06 -0.14
CA LEU A 42 26.26 -7.02 -0.61
C LEU A 42 25.34 -7.57 0.51
N LYS A 43 25.55 -7.20 1.78
CA LYS A 43 24.72 -7.65 2.92
C LYS A 43 23.97 -6.52 3.64
N GLN A 44 23.25 -5.64 2.94
CA GLN A 44 22.46 -4.60 3.62
C GLN A 44 20.94 -4.84 3.61
N PHE A 45 20.44 -5.86 2.90
CA PHE A 45 19.00 -6.13 2.80
C PHE A 45 18.72 -7.61 2.98
N LEU A 46 17.73 -7.94 3.81
CA LEU A 46 17.22 -9.32 3.99
C LEU A 46 16.55 -9.82 2.70
N GLN A 47 15.83 -8.94 2.01
CA GLN A 47 15.17 -9.24 0.75
C GLN A 47 15.38 -8.10 -0.24
N ARG A 48 15.67 -8.46 -1.50
CA ARG A 48 15.75 -7.53 -2.62
C ARG A 48 14.62 -7.84 -3.58
N SER A 49 13.51 -7.12 -3.42
CA SER A 49 12.37 -7.27 -4.33
C SER A 49 12.68 -6.60 -5.67
N ILE A 50 12.36 -7.28 -6.77
CA ILE A 50 12.43 -6.72 -8.13
C ILE A 50 11.33 -5.66 -8.30
N VAL A 51 10.20 -5.87 -7.64
CA VAL A 51 9.03 -4.99 -7.63
C VAL A 51 9.09 -4.08 -6.39
N PRO A 52 8.88 -2.76 -6.50
CA PRO A 52 8.81 -1.89 -5.33
C PRO A 52 7.79 -2.41 -4.31
N THR A 53 8.10 -2.32 -3.02
CA THR A 53 7.24 -2.86 -1.94
C THR A 53 5.79 -2.37 -2.03
N ASN A 54 5.59 -1.11 -2.44
CA ASN A 54 4.27 -0.48 -2.51
C ASN A 54 3.67 -0.46 -3.92
N HIS A 55 4.22 -1.23 -4.88
CA HIS A 55 3.82 -1.17 -6.28
C HIS A 55 2.33 -1.37 -6.54
N PHE A 56 1.67 -2.22 -5.74
CA PHE A 56 0.24 -2.53 -5.90
C PHE A 56 -0.69 -1.67 -5.05
N GLN A 57 -0.17 -0.77 -4.20
CA GLN A 57 -0.99 -0.02 -3.23
C GLN A 57 -2.07 0.83 -3.93
N ASP A 58 -1.71 1.53 -5.01
CA ASP A 58 -2.65 2.38 -5.76
C ASP A 58 -3.72 1.58 -6.52
N SER A 59 -3.46 0.29 -6.77
CA SER A 59 -4.35 -0.61 -7.49
C SER A 59 -5.21 -1.51 -6.59
N LEU A 60 -5.11 -1.35 -5.26
CA LEU A 60 -5.87 -2.17 -4.34
C LEU A 60 -7.39 -1.96 -4.54
N PRO A 61 -8.17 -3.04 -4.58
CA PRO A 61 -9.62 -2.92 -4.68
C PRO A 61 -10.17 -2.28 -3.41
N ARG A 62 -11.25 -1.52 -3.57
CA ARG A 62 -11.92 -0.89 -2.45
C ARG A 62 -12.69 -1.92 -1.64
N LEU A 63 -12.68 -1.74 -0.32
CA LEU A 63 -13.48 -2.58 0.58
C LEU A 63 -14.98 -2.29 0.37
N PRO A 64 -15.79 -3.30 0.01
CA PRO A 64 -17.23 -3.11 -0.16
C PRO A 64 -17.91 -2.96 1.20
N VAL A 65 -18.89 -2.05 1.29
CA VAL A 65 -19.78 -1.96 2.46
C VAL A 65 -20.82 -3.07 2.35
N PRO A 66 -20.95 -3.97 3.34
CA PRO A 66 -21.92 -5.07 3.29
C PRO A 66 -23.35 -4.55 3.35
N GLU A 67 -24.29 -5.30 2.76
CA GLU A 67 -25.70 -4.97 2.87
C GLU A 67 -26.21 -5.11 4.31
N LEU A 68 -27.12 -4.20 4.70
CA LEU A 68 -27.63 -4.11 6.07
C LEU A 68 -28.32 -5.42 6.49
N ASP A 69 -29.20 -5.94 5.64
CA ASP A 69 -29.95 -7.18 5.91
C ASP A 69 -29.02 -8.36 6.18
N LYS A 70 -28.01 -8.55 5.31
CA LYS A 70 -27.00 -9.61 5.47
C LYS A 70 -26.16 -9.43 6.74
N THR A 71 -25.92 -8.18 7.14
CA THR A 71 -25.18 -7.87 8.36
C THR A 71 -26.00 -8.23 9.61
N CYS A 72 -27.28 -7.86 9.62
CA CYS A 72 -28.24 -8.22 10.67
C CYS A 72 -28.42 -9.75 10.79
N GLU A 73 -28.55 -10.46 9.67
CA GLU A 73 -28.67 -11.92 9.64
C GLU A 73 -27.43 -12.61 10.21
N ARG A 74 -26.23 -12.15 9.82
CA ARG A 74 -24.96 -12.69 10.33
C ARG A 74 -24.81 -12.42 11.82
N TYR A 75 -25.23 -11.26 12.29
CA TYR A 75 -25.23 -10.94 13.72
C TYR A 75 -26.10 -11.90 14.54
N ILE A 76 -27.35 -12.15 14.12
CA ILE A 76 -28.23 -13.11 14.78
C ILE A 76 -27.66 -14.54 14.72
N SER A 77 -27.11 -14.93 13.57
CA SER A 77 -26.49 -16.25 13.39
C SER A 77 -25.29 -16.45 14.31
N ALA A 78 -24.47 -15.41 14.50
CA ALA A 78 -23.35 -15.43 15.40
C ALA A 78 -23.77 -15.54 16.87
N LEU A 79 -24.92 -14.95 17.26
CA LEU A 79 -25.42 -15.01 18.63
C LEU A 79 -26.10 -16.33 19.00
N LYS A 80 -26.72 -17.00 18.03
CA LYS A 80 -27.50 -18.23 18.22
C LYS A 80 -26.83 -19.30 19.13
N PRO A 81 -25.51 -19.59 19.03
CA PRO A 81 -24.87 -20.57 19.92
C PRO A 81 -24.54 -20.06 21.32
N PHE A 82 -24.59 -18.75 21.59
CA PHE A 82 -24.10 -18.17 22.85
C PHE A 82 -25.21 -17.78 23.84
N ILE A 83 -26.44 -17.55 23.37
CA ILE A 83 -27.52 -17.00 24.19
C ILE A 83 -28.75 -17.91 24.24
N SER A 84 -29.54 -17.78 25.32
CA SER A 84 -30.80 -18.51 25.46
C SER A 84 -31.84 -18.06 24.43
N THR A 85 -32.81 -18.93 24.15
CA THR A 85 -33.91 -18.69 23.19
C THR A 85 -34.68 -17.39 23.48
N ASP A 86 -34.99 -17.13 24.75
CA ASP A 86 -35.74 -15.93 25.15
C ASP A 86 -34.97 -14.63 24.87
N LYS A 87 -33.65 -14.66 25.09
CA LYS A 87 -32.76 -13.54 24.77
C LYS A 87 -32.64 -13.36 23.26
N LEU A 88 -32.49 -14.46 22.52
CA LEU A 88 -32.40 -14.44 21.07
C LEU A 88 -33.66 -13.83 20.43
N GLN A 89 -34.86 -14.19 20.90
CA GLN A 89 -36.11 -13.64 20.40
C GLN A 89 -36.22 -12.13 20.63
N LYS A 90 -35.84 -11.65 21.83
CA LYS A 90 -35.78 -10.21 22.12
C LYS A 90 -34.77 -9.50 21.21
N THR A 91 -33.59 -10.08 21.03
CA THR A 91 -32.57 -9.52 20.14
C THR A 91 -33.04 -9.47 18.68
N GLN A 92 -33.74 -10.50 18.19
CA GLN A 92 -34.31 -10.49 16.83
C GLN A 92 -35.30 -9.33 16.63
N GLN A 93 -36.17 -9.06 17.60
CA GLN A 93 -37.10 -7.93 17.53
C GLN A 93 -36.36 -6.59 17.49
N ILE A 94 -35.32 -6.42 18.30
CA ILE A 94 -34.49 -5.21 18.32
C ILE A 94 -33.78 -5.03 16.98
N VAL A 95 -33.20 -6.09 16.44
CA VAL A 95 -32.48 -6.07 15.16
C VAL A 95 -33.43 -5.77 14.00
N GLU A 96 -34.64 -6.33 14.00
CA GLU A 96 -35.65 -6.03 12.98
C GLU A 96 -36.08 -4.56 13.05
N LYS A 97 -36.32 -4.04 14.25
CA LYS A 97 -36.64 -2.62 14.46
C LYS A 97 -35.51 -1.72 13.94
N PHE A 98 -34.26 -2.01 14.31
CA PHE A 98 -33.09 -1.28 13.82
C PHE A 98 -32.99 -1.32 12.29
N LYS A 99 -33.19 -2.49 11.68
CA LYS A 99 -33.15 -2.69 10.23
C LYS A 99 -34.21 -1.90 9.46
N CYS A 100 -35.36 -1.63 10.08
CA CYS A 100 -36.47 -0.89 9.46
C CYS A 100 -36.41 0.62 9.75
N GLU A 101 -35.86 1.01 10.89
CA GLU A 101 -35.80 2.40 11.35
C GLU A 101 -34.38 2.99 11.13
N GLU A 102 -33.66 3.28 12.21
CA GLU A 102 -32.40 4.02 12.22
C GLU A 102 -31.30 3.38 11.36
N GLY A 103 -31.26 2.05 11.28
CA GLY A 103 -30.22 1.33 10.56
C GLY A 103 -30.19 1.64 9.06
N ARG A 104 -31.33 1.95 8.43
CA ARG A 104 -31.37 2.34 7.02
C ARG A 104 -30.73 3.70 6.78
N VAL A 105 -31.04 4.66 7.66
CA VAL A 105 -30.51 6.03 7.59
C VAL A 105 -28.99 5.99 7.79
N LEU A 106 -28.54 5.30 8.83
CA LEU A 106 -27.11 5.14 9.14
C LEU A 106 -26.36 4.41 8.01
N GLN A 107 -26.96 3.37 7.43
CA GLN A 107 -26.35 2.65 6.30
C GLN A 107 -26.20 3.56 5.07
N GLN A 108 -27.17 4.43 4.80
CA GLN A 108 -27.10 5.38 3.69
C GLN A 108 -26.01 6.43 3.93
N GLU A 109 -25.90 6.95 5.17
CA GLU A 109 -24.83 7.86 5.56
C GLU A 109 -23.45 7.21 5.43
N LEU A 110 -23.31 5.96 5.88
CA LEU A 110 -22.08 5.16 5.74
C LEU A 110 -21.69 4.99 4.27
N LYS A 111 -22.63 4.57 3.41
CA LYS A 111 -22.39 4.43 1.96
C LYS A 111 -21.99 5.77 1.34
N THR A 112 -22.63 6.87 1.75
CA THR A 112 -22.33 8.22 1.27
C THR A 112 -20.94 8.69 1.68
N SER A 113 -20.57 8.49 2.96
CA SER A 113 -19.24 8.81 3.48
C SER A 113 -18.15 8.01 2.76
N ASN A 114 -18.35 6.69 2.60
CA ASN A 114 -17.44 5.84 1.84
C ASN A 114 -17.33 6.27 0.37
N ALA A 115 -18.42 6.71 -0.26
CA ALA A 115 -18.37 7.19 -1.64
C ALA A 115 -17.56 8.50 -1.79
N ARG A 116 -17.59 9.37 -0.78
CA ARG A 116 -16.79 10.62 -0.72
C ARG A 116 -15.31 10.33 -0.46
N ASN A 117 -15.01 9.38 0.43
CA ASN A 117 -13.64 9.04 0.84
C ASN A 117 -13.10 7.82 0.05
N LYS A 118 -12.66 8.05 -1.19
CA LYS A 118 -12.20 6.94 -2.08
C LYS A 118 -10.78 6.43 -1.81
N HIS A 119 -9.96 7.23 -1.13
CA HIS A 119 -8.55 6.95 -0.86
C HIS A 119 -8.33 6.10 0.40
N THR A 120 -9.40 5.80 1.15
CA THR A 120 -9.36 4.99 2.37
C THR A 120 -10.53 4.00 2.39
N SER A 121 -10.49 3.08 3.33
CA SER A 121 -11.59 2.18 3.65
C SER A 121 -12.55 2.84 4.63
N TYR A 122 -13.79 2.37 4.70
CA TYR A 122 -14.81 2.93 5.62
C TYR A 122 -14.57 2.61 7.11
N ILE A 123 -13.50 1.87 7.44
CA ILE A 123 -13.16 1.39 8.78
C ILE A 123 -11.83 1.96 9.31
N THR A 124 -11.19 2.88 8.58
CA THR A 124 -9.84 3.40 8.88
C THR A 124 -9.87 4.91 8.89
#